data_AF-A0A1I1UVF7-F1
#
_entry.id   AF-A0A1I1UVF7-F1
#
_cell.length_a   1.000
_cell.length_b   1.000
_cell.length_c   1.000
_cell.angle_alpha   90.00
_cell.angle_beta   90.00
_cell.angle_gamma   90.00
#
_symmetry.space_group_name_H-M   'P 1'
#
loop_
_entity.id
_entity.type
_entity.pdbx_description
1 polymer ?
#
loop_
_entity_poly.entity_id
_entity_poly.type
_entity_poly.pdbx_seq_one_letter_code
_entity_poly.pdbx_strand_id
1 'polypeptide(L)' 'MATVKRVSRALCGALIAGALAHCVVEAFAHWCGPRFIRSDSDINAAYLWSLMTFAIFLALGAILGYR' A
#
# COMPACT_ATOMS: atom_id res chain seq x y z
N MET A 1 3.84 2.40 -29.86
CA MET A 1 4.78 1.65 -28.99
C MET A 1 5.22 2.38 -27.72
N ALA A 2 5.38 3.72 -27.72
CA ALA A 2 5.84 4.47 -26.53
C ALA A 2 4.88 4.40 -25.32
N THR A 3 3.57 4.42 -25.57
CA THR A 3 2.52 4.37 -24.52
C THR A 3 2.52 3.04 -23.77
N VAL A 4 2.65 1.91 -24.48
CA VAL A 4 2.70 0.57 -23.90
C VAL A 4 3.87 0.43 -22.91
N LYS A 5 5.06 0.95 -23.26
CA LYS A 5 6.23 0.94 -22.38
C LYS A 5 6.09 1.83 -21.13
N ARG A 6 5.24 2.86 -21.17
CA ARG A 6 4.95 3.71 -19.99
C ARG A 6 3.93 3.05 -19.07
N VAL A 7 2.89 2.45 -19.65
CA VAL A 7 1.88 1.68 -18.91
C VAL A 7 2.51 0.49 -18.19
N SER A 8 3.42 -0.24 -18.85
CA SER A 8 4.12 -1.37 -18.21
C SER A 8 5.01 -0.94 -17.04
N ARG A 9 5.69 0.21 -17.16
CA ARG A 9 6.51 0.75 -16.07
C ARG A 9 5.66 1.29 -14.91
N ALA A 10 4.51 1.89 -15.19
CA ALA A 10 3.54 2.28 -14.17
C ALA A 10 2.99 1.06 -13.40
N LEU A 11 2.62 -0.02 -14.11
CA LEU A 11 2.17 -1.26 -13.48
C LEU A 11 3.28 -1.88 -12.62
N CYS A 12 4.52 -1.91 -13.11
CA CYS A 12 5.66 -2.41 -12.34
C CYS A 12 5.90 -1.57 -11.07
N GLY A 13 5.88 -0.24 -11.20
CA GLY A 13 6.01 0.68 -10.06
C GLY A 13 4.87 0.53 -9.05
N ALA A 14 3.64 0.35 -9.51
CA ALA A 14 2.47 0.10 -8.66
C ALA A 14 2.59 -1.23 -7.89
N LEU A 15 3.07 -2.30 -8.54
CA LEU A 15 3.29 -3.61 -7.91
C LEU A 15 4.39 -3.53 -6.83
N ILE A 16 5.52 -2.88 -7.13
CA ILE A 16 6.62 -2.71 -6.19
C ILE A 16 6.17 -1.86 -4.99
N ALA A 17 5.49 -0.74 -5.24
CA ALA A 17 5.00 0.12 -4.17
C ALA A 17 3.90 -0.55 -3.33
N GLY A 18 3.03 -1.36 -3.95
CA GLY A 18 2.06 -2.19 -3.24
C GLY A 18 2.73 -3.22 -2.33
N ALA A 19 3.77 -3.90 -2.81
CA ALA A 19 4.55 -4.84 -1.99
C ALA A 19 5.23 -4.13 -0.79
N LEU A 20 5.80 -2.95 -1.03
CA LEU A 20 6.39 -2.12 0.04
C LEU A 20 5.33 -1.68 1.06
N ALA A 21 4.15 -1.24 0.59
CA ALA A 21 3.06 -0.85 1.46
C ALA A 21 2.59 -2.02 2.33
N HIS A 22 2.53 -3.22 1.78
CA HIS A 22 2.21 -4.43 2.53
C HIS A 22 3.23 -4.69 3.65
N CYS A 23 4.53 -4.61 3.35
CA CYS A 23 5.57 -4.75 4.37
C CYS A 23 5.49 -3.68 5.47
N VAL A 24 5.16 -2.43 5.12
CA VAL A 24 4.97 -1.34 6.10
C VAL A 24 3.77 -1.62 7.00
N VAL A 25 2.65 -2.06 6.43
CA VAL A 25 1.44 -2.42 7.17
C VAL A 25 1.68 -3.62 8.08
N GLU A 26 2.36 -4.67 7.60
CA GLU A 26 2.70 -5.83 8.43
C GLU A 26 3.65 -5.47 9.57
N ALA A 27 4.69 -4.68 9.31
CA ALA A 27 5.60 -4.21 10.35
C ALA A 27 4.85 -3.41 11.42
N PHE A 28 3.93 -2.55 11.00
CA PHE A 28 3.07 -1.79 11.90
C PHE A 28 2.12 -2.71 12.68
N ALA A 29 1.48 -3.67 12.03
CA ALA A 29 0.59 -4.63 12.67
C ALA A 29 1.33 -5.52 13.68
N HIS A 30 2.56 -5.92 13.38
CA HIS A 30 3.37 -6.71 14.32
C HIS A 30 3.76 -5.91 15.57
N TRP A 31 4.04 -4.62 15.41
CA TRP A 31 4.44 -3.74 16.51
C TRP A 31 3.24 -3.23 17.34
N CYS A 32 2.12 -2.91 16.69
CA CYS A 32 0.95 -2.26 17.29
C CYS A 32 -0.23 -3.22 17.55
N GLY A 33 -0.30 -4.36 16.85
CA GLY A 33 -1.45 -5.26 16.87
C GLY A 33 -1.91 -5.71 18.26
N PRO A 34 -1.02 -6.25 19.12
CA PRO A 34 -1.43 -6.75 20.44
C PRO A 34 -1.75 -5.63 21.46
N ARG A 35 -1.32 -4.39 21.19
CA ARG A 35 -1.37 -3.29 22.17
C ARG A 35 -2.55 -2.34 21.97
N PHE A 36 -3.03 -2.21 20.73
CA PHE A 36 -4.02 -1.20 20.34
C PHE A 36 -5.37 -1.77 19.89
N ILE A 37 -5.47 -3.07 19.60
CA ILE A 37 -6.74 -3.70 19.23
C ILE A 37 -7.47 -4.14 20.50
N ARG A 38 -8.50 -3.39 20.90
CA ARG A 38 -9.30 -3.67 22.11
C ARG A 38 -10.77 -3.96 21.80
N SER A 39 -11.21 -3.66 20.58
CA SER A 39 -12.60 -3.80 20.13
C SER A 39 -12.66 -4.05 18.62
N ASP A 40 -13.80 -4.59 18.14
CA ASP A 40 -14.05 -4.81 16.71
C ASP A 40 -13.99 -3.51 15.88
N SER A 41 -14.33 -2.37 16.48
CA SER A 41 -14.17 -1.06 15.86
C SER A 41 -12.71 -0.69 15.60
N ASP A 42 -11.78 -1.09 16.48
CA ASP A 42 -10.35 -0.83 16.31
C ASP A 42 -9.78 -1.66 15.14
N ILE A 43 -10.28 -2.89 14.97
CA ILE A 43 -9.91 -3.75 13.83
C ILE A 43 -10.34 -3.10 12.52
N ASN A 44 -11.60 -2.63 12.44
CA ASN A 44 -12.10 -1.96 11.24
C ASN A 44 -11.34 -0.66 10.93
N ALA A 45 -11.02 0.13 11.96
CA ALA A 45 -10.22 1.33 11.80
C ALA A 45 -8.81 1.00 11.28
N ALA A 46 -8.13 0.03 11.88
CA ALA A 46 -6.80 -0.42 11.44
C ALA A 46 -6.81 -0.95 9.99
N TYR A 47 -7.87 -1.67 9.60
CA TYR A 47 -8.07 -2.13 8.23
C TYR A 47 -8.23 -0.94 7.26
N LEU A 48 -9.07 0.05 7.59
CA LEU A 48 -9.27 1.24 6.76
C LEU A 48 -7.99 2.06 6.59
N TRP A 49 -7.23 2.26 7.67
CA TRP A 49 -5.93 2.94 7.60
C TRP A 49 -4.91 2.19 6.74
N SER A 50 -4.89 0.85 6.85
CA SER A 50 -4.02 0.00 6.03
C SER A 50 -4.40 0.05 4.55
N LEU A 51 -5.70 0.02 4.25
CA LEU A 51 -6.23 0.12 2.90
C LEU A 51 -5.91 1.50 2.27
N MET A 52 -6.10 2.59 3.02
CA MET A 52 -5.73 3.94 2.56
C MET A 52 -4.23 4.06 2.30
N THR A 53 -3.40 3.53 3.19
CA THR A 53 -1.93 3.53 3.01
C THR A 53 -1.54 2.78 1.75
N PHE A 54 -2.11 1.59 1.54
CA PHE A 54 -1.87 0.81 0.33
C PHE A 54 -2.28 1.57 -0.93
N ALA A 55 -3.45 2.22 -0.93
CA ALA A 55 -3.92 3.00 -2.07
C ALA A 55 -2.99 4.19 -2.40
N ILE A 56 -2.46 4.88 -1.39
CA ILE A 56 -1.52 6.00 -1.56
C ILE A 56 -0.22 5.50 -2.20
N PHE A 57 0.37 4.43 -1.66
CA PHE A 57 1.61 3.86 -2.20
C PHE A 57 1.42 3.35 -3.62
N LEU A 58 0.30 2.69 -3.91
CA LEU A 58 -0.02 2.22 -5.25
C LEU A 58 -0.13 3.38 -6.25
N ALA A 59 -0.81 4.48 -5.88
CA ALA A 59 -0.90 5.67 -6.70
C ALA A 59 0.46 6.34 -6.93
N LEU A 60 1.27 6.50 -5.87
CA LEU A 60 2.62 7.07 -5.98
C LEU A 60 3.54 6.20 -6.84
N GLY A 61 3.50 4.87 -6.66
CA GLY A 61 4.26 3.92 -7.47
C GLY A 61 3.86 3.93 -8.94
N ALA A 62 2.56 4.03 -9.22
CA ALA A 62 2.05 4.18 -10.59
C ALA A 62 2.50 5.50 -11.22
N ILE A 63 2.41 6.63 -10.50
CA ILE A 63 2.84 7.95 -10.98
C ILE A 63 4.34 7.96 -11.27
N LEU A 64 5.16 7.45 -10.34
CA LEU A 64 6.62 7.39 -10.50
C LEU A 64 7.02 6.45 -11.64
N GLY A 65 6.37 5.29 -11.75
CA GLY A 65 6.63 4.34 -12.83
C GLY A 65 6.15 4.81 -14.20
N TYR A 66 5.16 5.70 -14.27
CA TYR A 66 4.67 6.25 -15.54
C TYR A 66 5.59 7.33 -16.13
N ARG A 67 6.39 8.00 -15.28
CA ARG A 67 7.39 9.00 -15.69
C ARG A 67 8.56 8.34 -16.42
#